data_AF-A0A7V3YK93-F1
#
_entry.id   AF-A0A7V3YK93-F1
#
_cell.length_a   1.000
_cell.length_b   1.000
_cell.length_c   1.000
_cell.angle_alpha   90.00
_cell.angle_beta   90.00
_cell.angle_gamma   90.00
#
_symmetry.space_group_name_H-M   'P 1'
#
loop_
_entity.id
_entity.type
_entity.pdbx_description
1 polymer ?
#
loop_
_entity_poly.entity_id
_entity_poly.type
_entity_poly.pdbx_seq_one_letter_code
_entity_poly.pdbx_strand_id
1 'polypeptide(L)'
;MPLVPSSMLLRLAEEENFALPAFNVPVPEFILWILEEGERLRSPVVIQVAPVEYQALDLRMFYGALLLLSERFSIPFAFHLDHAHRVEEVLCALRNGCSSVMIDGSRLPFEENVSVTRDIVALAHPLGVLVEGELGKVGGLEGDEDDDSGDAFTSPEGAEEFARRTSVDLLAVAVGTRHGFYDRTPELQLDLI
;
A
#
# COMPACT_ATOMS: atom_id res chain seq x y z
N MET A 1 15.54 11.96 11.32
CA MET A 1 14.25 11.47 11.83
C MET A 1 13.95 10.18 11.09
N PRO A 2 13.66 9.09 11.79
CA PRO A 2 13.44 7.77 11.20
C PRO A 2 12.07 7.64 10.52
N LEU A 3 11.04 8.39 10.93
CA LEU A 3 9.83 8.52 10.10
C LEU A 3 10.18 9.42 8.90
N VAL A 4 10.16 8.84 7.70
CA VAL A 4 10.58 9.49 6.45
C VAL A 4 9.48 9.39 5.39
N PRO A 5 9.46 10.28 4.38
CA PRO A 5 8.57 10.13 3.25
C PRO A 5 8.78 8.79 2.54
N SER A 6 7.69 8.11 2.14
CA SER A 6 7.76 6.82 1.43
C SER A 6 8.60 6.87 0.16
N SER A 7 8.67 8.02 -0.51
CA SER A 7 9.54 8.26 -1.68
C SER A 7 11.02 8.09 -1.39
N MET A 8 11.47 8.30 -0.15
CA MET A 8 12.86 8.05 0.24
C MET A 8 13.14 6.54 0.33
N LEU A 9 12.20 5.78 0.93
CA LEU A 9 12.35 4.34 1.04
C LEU A 9 12.27 3.68 -0.33
N LEU A 10 11.31 4.09 -1.18
CA LEU A 10 11.14 3.53 -2.52
C LEU A 10 12.40 3.71 -3.37
N ARG A 11 12.97 4.91 -3.41
CA ARG A 11 14.24 5.15 -4.12
C ARG A 11 15.37 4.27 -3.59
N LEU A 12 15.49 4.13 -2.26
CA LEU A 12 16.51 3.27 -1.66
C LEU A 12 16.35 1.81 -2.11
N ALA A 13 15.12 1.31 -2.16
CA ALA A 13 14.80 -0.04 -2.60
C ALA A 13 15.09 -0.28 -4.08
N GLU A 14 14.79 0.70 -4.94
CA GLU A 14 15.14 0.67 -6.36
C GLU A 14 16.65 0.72 -6.60
N GLU A 15 17.35 1.64 -5.91
CA GLU A 15 18.80 1.84 -6.06
C GLU A 15 19.61 0.63 -5.58
N GLU A 16 19.17 0.00 -4.48
CA GLU A 16 19.85 -1.15 -3.86
C GLU A 16 19.23 -2.50 -4.27
N ASN A 17 18.23 -2.48 -5.16
CA ASN A 17 17.56 -3.65 -5.74
C ASN A 17 17.03 -4.65 -4.70
N PHE A 18 16.16 -4.18 -3.80
CA PHE A 18 15.45 -5.02 -2.83
C PHE A 18 13.98 -4.62 -2.70
N ALA A 19 13.16 -5.48 -2.11
CA ALA A 19 11.75 -5.20 -1.83
C ALA A 19 11.56 -4.60 -0.43
N LEU A 20 10.74 -3.55 -0.31
CA LEU A 20 10.36 -3.00 1.00
C LEU A 20 9.25 -3.84 1.62
N PRO A 21 9.44 -4.35 2.85
CA PRO A 21 8.36 -5.03 3.54
C PRO A 21 7.33 -4.00 4.05
N ALA A 22 6.07 -4.19 3.67
CA ALA A 22 4.95 -3.41 4.15
C ALA A 22 4.06 -4.27 5.07
N PHE A 23 3.76 -3.77 6.26
CA PHE A 23 3.07 -4.53 7.30
C PHE A 23 1.80 -3.82 7.77
N ASN A 24 0.65 -4.46 7.59
CA ASN A 24 -0.61 -4.01 8.18
C ASN A 24 -0.57 -4.13 9.70
N VAL A 25 -1.07 -3.10 10.38
CA VAL A 25 -1.02 -3.01 11.84
C VAL A 25 -2.43 -3.03 12.45
N PRO A 26 -2.95 -4.23 12.81
CA PRO A 26 -4.29 -4.38 13.39
C PRO A 26 -4.42 -3.77 14.79
N VAL A 27 -3.33 -3.73 15.55
CA VAL A 27 -3.27 -3.12 16.89
C VAL A 27 -1.94 -2.38 17.09
N PRO A 28 -1.90 -1.22 17.77
CA PRO A 28 -0.71 -0.37 17.85
C PRO A 28 0.57 -1.05 18.38
N GLU A 29 0.44 -2.11 19.18
CA GLU A 29 1.59 -2.89 19.69
C GLU A 29 2.42 -3.53 18.57
N PHE A 30 1.83 -3.85 17.42
CA PHE A 30 2.56 -4.42 16.29
C PHE A 30 3.61 -3.44 15.76
N ILE A 31 3.36 -2.13 15.83
CA ILE A 31 4.34 -1.12 15.40
C ILE A 31 5.65 -1.30 16.17
N LEU A 32 5.57 -1.57 17.49
CA LEU A 32 6.76 -1.79 18.32
C LEU A 32 7.53 -3.02 17.86
N TRP A 33 6.83 -4.14 17.64
CA TRP A 33 7.48 -5.38 17.22
C TRP A 33 8.11 -5.27 15.84
N ILE A 34 7.43 -4.63 14.89
CA ILE A 34 7.96 -4.39 13.54
C ILE A 34 9.21 -3.51 13.60
N LEU A 35 9.19 -2.41 14.38
CA LEU A 35 10.33 -1.50 14.49
C LEU A 35 11.50 -2.13 15.25
N GLU A 36 11.24 -2.89 16.33
CA GLU A 36 12.27 -3.62 17.08
C GLU A 36 12.97 -4.66 16.19
N GLU A 37 12.21 -5.40 15.40
CA GLU A 37 12.76 -6.40 14.48
C GLU A 37 13.46 -5.75 13.28
N GLY A 38 12.91 -4.66 12.76
CA GLY A 38 13.53 -3.85 11.73
C GLY A 38 14.90 -3.31 12.17
N GLU A 39 15.03 -2.83 13.42
CA GLU A 39 16.34 -2.43 13.98
C GLU A 39 17.31 -3.60 14.10
N ARG A 40 16.83 -4.75 14.60
CA ARG A 40 17.64 -5.96 14.74
C ARG A 40 18.20 -6.43 13.40
N LEU A 41 17.39 -6.35 12.34
CA LEU A 41 17.75 -6.74 10.98
C LEU A 41 18.38 -5.62 10.15
N ARG A 42 18.36 -4.38 10.66
CA ARG A 42 18.78 -3.16 9.96
C ARG A 42 18.01 -2.97 8.63
N SER A 43 16.71 -3.28 8.64
CA SER A 43 15.84 -3.17 7.48
C SER A 43 14.93 -1.95 7.59
N PRO A 44 14.77 -1.14 6.53
CA PRO A 44 13.64 -0.23 6.45
C PRO A 44 12.33 -1.00 6.40
N VAL A 45 11.24 -0.38 6.84
CA VAL A 45 9.89 -0.97 6.85
C VAL A 45 8.84 0.06 6.48
N VAL A 46 7.75 -0.40 5.88
CA VAL A 46 6.53 0.40 5.69
C VAL A 46 5.50 -0.08 6.70
N ILE A 47 4.99 0.85 7.50
CA ILE A 47 3.86 0.61 8.40
C ILE A 47 2.60 1.01 7.66
N GLN A 48 1.60 0.12 7.59
CA GLN A 48 0.36 0.42 6.89
C GLN A 48 -0.89 0.04 7.67
N VAL A 49 -2.00 0.62 7.24
CA VAL A 49 -3.35 0.38 7.78
C VAL A 49 -4.32 0.18 6.61
N ALA A 50 -5.07 -0.90 6.65
CA ALA A 50 -6.08 -1.32 5.69
C ALA A 50 -7.50 -1.05 6.23
N PRO A 51 -8.56 -1.24 5.41
CA PRO A 51 -9.94 -0.89 5.77
C PRO A 51 -10.41 -1.42 7.12
N VAL A 52 -10.08 -2.67 7.44
CA VAL A 52 -10.48 -3.29 8.72
C VAL A 52 -9.87 -2.54 9.90
N GLU A 53 -8.64 -2.05 9.77
CA GLU A 53 -7.93 -1.35 10.83
C GLU A 53 -8.41 0.09 11.00
N TYR A 54 -8.41 0.89 9.92
CA TYR A 54 -8.72 2.32 10.02
C TYR A 54 -10.20 2.61 10.28
N GLN A 55 -11.09 1.63 10.14
CA GLN A 55 -12.48 1.74 10.62
C GLN A 55 -12.58 1.70 12.15
N ALA A 56 -11.67 0.99 12.82
CA ALA A 56 -11.62 0.87 14.28
C ALA A 56 -10.63 1.84 14.95
N LEU A 57 -9.69 2.36 14.17
CA LEU A 57 -8.55 3.15 14.63
C LEU A 57 -8.73 4.64 14.29
N ASP A 58 -8.41 5.51 15.24
CA ASP A 58 -8.23 6.93 14.95
C ASP A 58 -6.86 7.16 14.27
N LEU A 59 -6.86 7.48 12.98
CA LEU A 59 -5.64 7.72 12.18
C LEU A 59 -4.76 8.84 12.75
N ARG A 60 -5.33 9.83 13.44
CA ARG A 60 -4.56 10.90 14.09
C ARG A 60 -3.80 10.36 15.29
N MET A 61 -4.45 9.52 16.09
CA MET A 61 -3.80 8.83 17.21
C MET A 61 -2.69 7.91 16.71
N PHE A 62 -2.95 7.16 15.65
CA PHE A 62 -1.97 6.26 15.03
C PHE A 62 -0.74 7.02 14.54
N TYR A 63 -0.93 8.09 13.78
CA TYR A 63 0.17 8.93 13.31
C TYR A 63 0.94 9.58 14.47
N GLY A 64 0.23 10.01 15.52
CA GLY A 64 0.86 10.49 16.76
C GLY A 64 1.77 9.44 17.41
N ALA A 65 1.36 8.17 17.41
CA ALA A 65 2.20 7.07 17.87
C ALA A 65 3.44 6.89 16.98
N LEU A 66 3.29 6.93 15.65
CA LEU A 66 4.44 6.85 14.72
C LEU A 66 5.45 7.97 14.96
N LEU A 67 4.99 9.21 15.19
CA LEU A 67 5.86 10.33 15.52
C LEU A 67 6.65 10.09 16.82
N LEU A 68 5.98 9.64 17.88
CA LEU A 68 6.65 9.33 19.16
C LEU A 68 7.66 8.19 19.01
N LEU A 69 7.31 7.13 18.28
CA LEU A 69 8.21 6.01 18.04
C LEU A 69 9.39 6.42 17.15
N SER A 70 9.22 7.43 16.30
CA SER A 70 10.33 8.01 15.53
C SER A 70 11.40 8.68 16.40
N GLU A 71 11.13 8.96 17.67
CA GLU A 71 12.15 9.46 18.60
C GLU A 71 12.93 8.32 19.27
N ARG A 72 12.38 7.09 19.24
CA ARG A 72 12.93 5.91 19.92
C ARG A 72 13.77 5.02 18.99
N PHE A 73 13.34 4.85 17.75
CA PHE A 73 13.96 3.94 16.78
C PHE A 73 14.93 4.67 15.84
N SER A 74 15.84 3.93 15.21
CA SER A 74 16.91 4.49 14.37
C SER A 74 16.80 4.10 12.88
N ILE A 75 16.12 3.01 12.56
CA ILE A 75 15.86 2.60 11.17
C ILE A 75 14.83 3.53 10.51
N PRO A 76 14.95 3.81 9.20
CA PRO A 76 13.95 4.60 8.52
C PRO A 76 12.69 3.77 8.26
N PHE A 77 11.52 4.35 8.52
CA PHE A 77 10.21 3.77 8.25
C PHE A 77 9.24 4.82 7.69
N ALA A 78 8.22 4.36 6.99
CA ALA A 78 7.21 5.23 6.38
C ALA A 78 5.79 4.77 6.75
N PHE A 79 4.81 5.65 6.53
CA PHE A 79 3.40 5.36 6.72
C PHE A 79 2.67 5.30 5.37
N HIS A 80 1.92 4.22 5.17
CA HIS A 80 1.08 3.97 3.99
C HIS A 80 -0.39 3.71 4.37
N LEU A 81 -1.33 4.24 3.59
CA LEU A 81 -2.76 3.87 3.67
C LEU A 81 -3.02 2.78 2.64
N ASP A 82 -3.46 1.62 3.10
CA ASP A 82 -3.66 0.42 2.30
C ASP A 82 -5.14 0.26 1.91
N HIS A 83 -5.39 -0.18 0.67
CA HIS A 83 -6.72 -0.49 0.10
C HIS A 83 -7.87 0.51 0.41
N ALA A 84 -7.66 1.82 0.27
CA ALA A 84 -8.78 2.76 0.41
C ALA A 84 -9.83 2.52 -0.68
N HIS A 85 -11.12 2.45 -0.31
CA HIS A 85 -12.22 2.28 -1.27
C HIS A 85 -12.92 3.60 -1.57
N ARG A 86 -12.67 4.63 -0.75
CA ARG A 86 -13.32 5.92 -0.87
C ARG A 86 -12.31 7.07 -0.83
N VAL A 87 -12.54 8.09 -1.65
CA VAL A 87 -11.73 9.31 -1.68
C VAL A 87 -11.63 9.98 -0.30
N GLU A 88 -12.69 9.91 0.51
CA GLU A 88 -12.68 10.51 1.85
C GLU A 88 -11.66 9.85 2.80
N GLU A 89 -11.39 8.56 2.63
CA GLU A 89 -10.42 7.80 3.42
C GLU A 89 -9.00 8.25 3.07
N VAL A 90 -8.72 8.40 1.77
CA VAL A 90 -7.47 8.96 1.27
C VAL A 90 -7.25 10.38 1.81
N LEU A 91 -8.27 11.24 1.72
CA LEU A 91 -8.19 12.60 2.28
C LEU A 91 -7.94 12.60 3.79
N CYS A 92 -8.49 11.64 4.52
CA CYS A 92 -8.23 11.47 5.95
C CYS A 92 -6.76 11.11 6.21
N ALA A 93 -6.18 10.16 5.47
CA ALA A 93 -4.78 9.78 5.62
C ALA A 93 -3.82 10.92 5.25
N LEU A 94 -4.09 11.63 4.14
CA LEU A 94 -3.30 12.79 3.72
C LEU A 94 -3.25 13.88 4.81
N ARG A 95 -4.38 14.13 5.49
CA ARG A 95 -4.45 15.08 6.62
C ARG A 95 -3.67 14.62 7.86
N ASN A 96 -3.48 13.31 8.01
CA ASN A 96 -2.82 12.70 9.15
C ASN A 96 -1.40 12.23 8.82
N GLY A 97 -0.71 12.92 7.91
CA GLY A 97 0.74 12.77 7.71
C GLY A 97 1.16 11.48 7.00
N CYS A 98 0.22 10.78 6.36
CA CYS A 98 0.56 9.66 5.49
C CYS A 98 1.38 10.13 4.29
N SER A 99 2.48 9.44 4.00
CA SER A 99 3.40 9.79 2.90
C SER A 99 3.26 8.90 1.67
N SER A 100 2.36 7.92 1.72
CA SER A 100 1.92 7.10 0.59
C SER A 100 0.49 6.65 0.82
N VAL A 101 -0.33 6.62 -0.23
CA VAL A 101 -1.74 6.20 -0.14
C VAL A 101 -2.08 5.29 -1.31
N MET A 102 -2.91 4.29 -1.07
CA MET A 102 -3.50 3.44 -2.08
C MET A 102 -4.97 3.74 -2.24
N ILE A 103 -5.44 3.86 -3.49
CA ILE A 103 -6.86 3.81 -3.83
C ILE A 103 -7.11 2.52 -4.62
N ASP A 104 -7.90 1.64 -4.04
CA ASP A 104 -8.24 0.36 -4.64
C ASP A 104 -9.52 0.50 -5.47
N GLY A 105 -9.31 0.80 -6.76
CA GLY A 105 -10.33 0.82 -7.80
C GLY A 105 -10.39 -0.49 -8.61
N SER A 106 -9.72 -1.56 -8.17
CA SER A 106 -9.54 -2.81 -8.93
C SER A 106 -10.86 -3.47 -9.37
N ARG A 107 -11.91 -3.30 -8.56
CA ARG A 107 -13.26 -3.80 -8.82
C ARG A 107 -14.10 -2.93 -9.77
N LEU A 108 -13.62 -1.74 -10.13
CA LEU A 108 -14.28 -0.82 -11.05
C LEU A 108 -13.94 -1.17 -12.52
N PRO A 109 -14.80 -0.78 -13.48
CA PRO A 109 -14.41 -0.77 -14.88
C PRO A 109 -13.11 0.03 -15.08
N PHE A 110 -12.25 -0.41 -16.00
CA PHE A 110 -10.92 0.18 -16.22
C PHE A 110 -10.92 1.72 -16.31
N GLU A 111 -11.86 2.29 -17.07
CA GLU A 111 -11.98 3.75 -17.22
C GLU A 111 -12.33 4.48 -15.93
N GLU A 112 -13.15 3.86 -15.08
CA GLU A 112 -13.53 4.40 -13.76
C GLU A 112 -12.36 4.29 -12.78
N ASN A 113 -11.63 3.16 -12.78
CA ASN A 113 -10.42 2.98 -11.98
C ASN A 113 -9.34 4.02 -12.37
N VAL A 114 -9.09 4.21 -13.67
CA VAL A 114 -8.18 5.25 -14.15
C VAL A 114 -8.63 6.64 -13.70
N SER A 115 -9.93 6.95 -13.77
CA SER A 115 -10.44 8.26 -13.38
C SER A 115 -10.24 8.53 -11.88
N VAL A 116 -10.67 7.61 -11.01
CA VAL A 116 -10.55 7.80 -9.56
C VAL A 116 -9.09 7.85 -9.12
N THR A 117 -8.24 6.98 -9.68
CA THR A 117 -6.82 6.93 -9.35
C THR A 117 -6.10 8.21 -9.76
N ARG A 118 -6.37 8.73 -10.98
CA ARG A 118 -5.82 10.01 -11.44
C ARG A 118 -6.25 11.17 -10.54
N ASP A 119 -7.50 11.17 -10.07
CA ASP A 119 -8.00 12.23 -9.19
C ASP A 119 -7.28 12.19 -7.83
N ILE A 120 -6.98 10.99 -7.30
CA ILE A 120 -6.13 10.84 -6.10
C ILE A 120 -4.69 11.29 -6.34
N VAL A 121 -4.09 10.93 -7.48
CA VAL A 121 -2.76 11.41 -7.90
C VAL A 121 -2.71 12.93 -7.92
N ALA A 122 -3.70 13.59 -8.52
CA ALA A 122 -3.78 15.05 -8.58
C ALA A 122 -3.89 15.72 -7.19
N LEU A 123 -4.44 15.02 -6.20
CA LEU A 123 -4.54 15.49 -4.81
C LEU A 123 -3.26 15.25 -4.01
N ALA A 124 -2.62 14.09 -4.20
CA ALA A 124 -1.49 13.63 -3.38
C ALA A 124 -0.13 14.18 -3.85
N HIS A 125 0.10 14.25 -5.17
CA HIS A 125 1.40 14.67 -5.72
C HIS A 125 1.84 16.08 -5.32
N PRO A 126 0.95 17.11 -5.28
CA PRO A 126 1.34 18.44 -4.79
C PRO A 126 1.79 18.46 -3.32
N LEU A 127 1.43 17.43 -2.54
CA LEU A 127 1.82 17.24 -1.15
C LEU A 127 3.10 16.41 -1.00
N GLY A 128 3.67 15.91 -2.10
CA GLY A 128 4.82 14.99 -2.09
C GLY A 128 4.48 13.59 -1.58
N VAL A 129 3.21 13.20 -1.65
CA VAL A 129 2.71 11.88 -1.23
C VAL A 129 2.63 10.96 -2.44
N LEU A 130 3.17 9.75 -2.29
CA LEU A 130 3.09 8.72 -3.34
C LEU A 130 1.68 8.15 -3.44
N VAL A 131 1.28 7.75 -4.65
CA VAL A 131 0.03 7.04 -4.88
C VAL A 131 0.30 5.66 -5.46
N GLU A 132 -0.29 4.67 -4.79
CA GLU A 132 -0.42 3.31 -5.30
C GLU A 132 -1.81 3.11 -5.90
N GLY A 133 -1.86 2.50 -7.07
CA GLY A 133 -3.10 1.98 -7.65
C GLY A 133 -3.06 0.47 -7.76
N GLU A 134 -4.22 -0.14 -7.98
CA GLU A 134 -4.32 -1.57 -8.24
C GLU A 134 -5.01 -1.82 -9.58
N LEU A 135 -4.46 -2.76 -10.34
CA LEU A 135 -5.06 -3.28 -11.56
C LEU A 135 -5.04 -4.80 -11.53
N GLY A 136 -6.17 -5.44 -11.83
CA GLY A 136 -6.38 -6.88 -11.71
C GLY A 136 -7.34 -7.18 -10.57
N LYS A 137 -7.45 -8.44 -10.15
CA LYS A 137 -8.14 -8.79 -8.90
C LYS A 137 -7.23 -9.67 -8.05
N VAL A 138 -6.77 -9.17 -6.92
CA VAL A 138 -6.13 -10.01 -5.89
C VAL A 138 -7.23 -10.56 -4.99
N GLY A 139 -7.53 -11.87 -5.04
CA GLY A 139 -8.62 -12.43 -4.24
C GLY A 139 -8.22 -12.72 -2.79
N GLY A 140 -9.07 -12.53 -1.78
CA GLY A 140 -8.80 -13.06 -0.44
C GLY A 140 -9.59 -12.42 0.71
N LEU A 141 -9.10 -12.58 1.94
CA LEU A 141 -9.84 -12.24 3.17
C LEU A 141 -10.08 -10.74 3.42
N GLU A 142 -9.65 -9.84 2.54
CA GLU A 142 -9.85 -8.39 2.66
C GLU A 142 -11.22 -7.94 2.15
N GLY A 143 -12.26 -8.57 2.69
CA GLY A 143 -13.65 -8.24 2.38
C GLY A 143 -14.17 -8.78 1.04
N ASP A 144 -13.44 -9.68 0.37
CA ASP A 144 -13.95 -10.36 -0.83
C ASP A 144 -14.95 -11.46 -0.47
N GLU A 145 -16.11 -11.45 -1.14
CA GLU A 145 -16.83 -12.69 -1.39
C GLU A 145 -16.02 -13.49 -2.42
N ASP A 146 -15.81 -14.78 -2.16
CA ASP A 146 -15.09 -15.73 -3.04
C ASP A 146 -15.67 -15.73 -4.46
N ASP A 147 -15.25 -14.78 -5.30
CA ASP A 147 -15.61 -14.74 -6.70
C ASP A 147 -14.55 -15.56 -7.46
N ASP A 148 -14.84 -16.86 -7.58
CA ASP A 148 -14.14 -17.87 -8.38
C ASP A 148 -14.24 -17.59 -9.91
N SER A 149 -14.47 -16.32 -10.30
CA SER A 149 -14.72 -15.87 -11.67
C SER A 149 -13.43 -15.71 -12.48
N GLY A 150 -12.52 -16.67 -12.38
CA GLY A 150 -11.29 -16.76 -13.18
C GLY A 150 -10.28 -15.66 -12.84
N ASP A 151 -9.14 -16.06 -12.30
CA ASP A 151 -7.99 -15.22 -12.00
C ASP A 151 -7.70 -14.23 -13.16
N ALA A 152 -8.22 -13.01 -13.05
CA ALA A 152 -8.01 -11.96 -14.03
C ALA A 152 -6.63 -11.35 -13.74
N PHE A 153 -5.59 -12.06 -14.18
CA PHE A 153 -4.23 -11.56 -14.08
C PHE A 153 -4.09 -10.23 -14.81
N THR A 154 -3.23 -9.38 -14.26
CA THR A 154 -2.91 -8.09 -14.88
C THR A 154 -2.09 -8.33 -16.13
N SER A 155 -2.55 -7.82 -17.29
CA SER A 155 -1.71 -7.83 -18.48
C SER A 155 -0.63 -6.75 -18.41
N PRO A 156 0.60 -7.01 -18.88
CA PRO A 156 1.66 -5.99 -18.92
C PRO A 156 1.24 -4.73 -19.69
N GLU A 157 0.52 -4.89 -20.81
CA GLU A 157 0.02 -3.76 -21.60
C GLU A 157 -1.03 -2.95 -20.84
N GLY A 158 -1.87 -3.62 -20.04
CA GLY A 158 -2.88 -2.97 -19.20
C GLY A 158 -2.22 -2.19 -18.06
N ALA A 159 -1.20 -2.77 -17.43
CA ALA A 159 -0.40 -2.11 -16.40
C ALA A 159 0.33 -0.87 -16.95
N GLU A 160 0.97 -0.99 -18.13
CA GLU A 160 1.62 0.14 -18.81
C GLU A 160 0.62 1.26 -19.14
N GLU A 161 -0.55 0.91 -19.71
CA GLU A 161 -1.57 1.89 -20.03
C GLU A 161 -2.09 2.58 -18.75
N PHE A 162 -2.39 1.80 -17.71
CA PHE A 162 -2.89 2.32 -16.44
C PHE A 162 -1.90 3.29 -15.82
N ALA A 163 -0.64 2.87 -15.62
CA ALA A 163 0.42 3.70 -15.05
C ALA A 163 0.62 5.00 -15.84
N ARG A 164 0.63 4.93 -17.18
CA ARG A 164 0.76 6.11 -18.04
C ARG A 164 -0.42 7.07 -17.90
N ARG A 165 -1.64 6.57 -17.76
CA ARG A 165 -2.87 7.40 -17.71
C ARG A 165 -3.16 7.97 -16.33
N THR A 166 -2.77 7.28 -15.27
CA THR A 166 -2.98 7.71 -13.89
C THR A 166 -1.80 8.49 -13.33
N SER A 167 -0.58 8.20 -13.81
CA SER A 167 0.68 8.69 -13.23
C SER A 167 0.88 8.24 -11.78
N VAL A 168 0.44 7.02 -11.43
CA VAL A 168 0.76 6.40 -10.13
C VAL A 168 2.26 6.19 -9.96
N ASP A 169 2.71 6.19 -8.71
CA ASP A 169 4.09 5.92 -8.33
C ASP A 169 4.35 4.42 -8.13
N LEU A 170 3.31 3.69 -7.72
CA LEU A 170 3.32 2.26 -7.44
C LEU A 170 2.08 1.60 -8.08
N LEU A 171 2.21 0.35 -8.52
CA LEU A 171 1.10 -0.41 -9.09
C LEU A 171 1.08 -1.83 -8.51
N ALA A 172 0.03 -2.15 -7.78
CA ALA A 172 -0.30 -3.51 -7.40
C ALA A 172 -0.86 -4.26 -8.62
N VAL A 173 -0.33 -5.46 -8.87
CA VAL A 173 -0.69 -6.32 -10.01
C VAL A 173 -1.10 -7.70 -9.52
N ALA A 174 -2.16 -8.25 -10.12
CA ALA A 174 -2.64 -9.59 -9.86
C ALA A 174 -1.85 -10.61 -10.70
N VAL A 175 -1.02 -11.41 -10.03
CA VAL A 175 -0.14 -12.42 -10.65
C VAL A 175 -0.26 -13.80 -9.99
N GLY A 176 -1.38 -14.07 -9.30
CA GLY A 176 -1.66 -15.36 -8.64
C GLY A 176 -1.47 -15.36 -7.13
N THR A 177 -1.24 -14.19 -6.53
CA THR A 177 -1.32 -14.00 -5.08
C THR A 177 -2.76 -13.86 -4.61
N ARG A 178 -2.99 -14.15 -3.33
CA ARG A 178 -4.24 -14.00 -2.60
C ARG A 178 -3.98 -13.45 -1.20
N HIS A 179 -4.92 -12.67 -0.67
CA HIS A 179 -4.90 -12.25 0.74
C HIS A 179 -5.32 -13.40 1.65
N GLY A 180 -4.60 -13.57 2.77
CA GLY A 180 -4.92 -14.58 3.78
C GLY A 180 -4.27 -15.94 3.53
N PHE A 181 -4.98 -17.01 3.91
CA PHE A 181 -4.45 -18.36 3.85
C PHE A 181 -4.64 -18.99 2.48
N TYR A 182 -3.67 -19.76 2.05
CA TYR A 182 -3.75 -20.56 0.83
C TYR A 182 -4.03 -22.02 1.19
N ASP A 183 -5.08 -22.59 0.62
CA ASP A 183 -5.38 -24.02 0.77
C ASP A 183 -4.47 -24.92 -0.08
N ARG A 184 -3.72 -24.32 -1.01
CA ARG A 184 -2.75 -24.97 -1.90
C ARG A 184 -1.57 -24.06 -2.17
N THR A 185 -0.44 -24.60 -2.61
CA THR A 185 0.69 -23.77 -3.06
C THR A 185 0.23 -22.81 -4.17
N PRO A 186 0.47 -21.49 -4.06
CA PRO A 186 0.11 -20.56 -5.12
C PRO A 186 0.93 -20.79 -6.38
N GLU A 187 0.28 -20.65 -7.53
CA GLU A 187 0.92 -20.67 -8.85
C GLU A 187 1.07 -19.24 -9.35
N LEU A 188 2.26 -18.66 -9.14
CA LEU A 188 2.55 -17.29 -9.53
C LEU A 188 2.91 -17.20 -11.02
N GLN A 189 2.30 -16.24 -11.71
CA GLN A 189 2.55 -15.94 -13.12
C GLN A 189 3.74 -14.97 -13.25
N LEU A 190 4.94 -15.44 -12.89
CA LEU A 190 6.15 -14.59 -12.84
C LEU A 190 6.54 -14.00 -14.20
N ASP A 191 6.13 -14.62 -15.30
CA ASP A 191 6.39 -14.12 -16.66
C ASP A 191 5.64 -12.80 -16.99
N LEU A 192 4.73 -12.37 -16.11
CA LEU A 192 3.97 -11.11 -16.25
C LEU A 192 4.65 -9.90 -15.56
N ILE A 193 5.75 -10.11 -14.84
CA ILE A 193 6.46 -9.09 -14.02
C ILE A 193 7.73 -8.59 -14.73
#